data_AF-A0A5E4P569-F1
#
_entry.id   AF-A0A5E4P569-F1
#
_cell.length_a   1.000
_cell.length_b   1.000
_cell.length_c   1.000
_cell.angle_alpha   90.00
_cell.angle_beta   90.00
_cell.angle_gamma   90.00
#
_symmetry.space_group_name_H-M   'P 1'
#
loop_
_entity.id
_entity.type
_entity.pdbx_description
1 polymer ?
#
loop_
_entity_poly.entity_id
_entity_poly.type
_entity_poly.pdbx_seq_one_letter_code
_entity_poly.pdbx_strand_id
1 'polypeptide(L)'
;MNVIALDVASVGLLLIIIGWSIQIYHTWRYGNVMHPLFLLFNAMGSLVLATEGMKGGLENISSPVILNLVTFLLAILVLASVAPLDEREPGMVKLKKKK
;
A
#
# COMPACT_ATOMS: atom_id res chain seq x y z
N MET A 1 7.43 15.86 32.64
CA MET A 1 7.89 15.24 31.37
C MET A 1 6.71 14.46 30.81
N ASN A 2 6.07 14.94 29.74
CA ASN A 2 4.98 14.21 29.09
C ASN A 2 5.59 13.04 28.30
N VAL A 3 5.54 11.84 28.88
CA VAL A 3 5.85 10.61 28.15
C VAL A 3 4.66 10.35 27.23
N ILE A 4 4.93 10.39 25.93
CA ILE A 4 3.99 10.11 24.86
C ILE A 4 3.37 8.73 25.13
N ALA A 5 2.10 8.69 25.52
CA ALA A 5 1.32 7.45 25.52
C ALA A 5 1.02 7.11 24.06
N LEU A 6 2.02 6.58 23.37
CA LEU A 6 1.88 6.08 22.02
C LEU A 6 1.11 4.77 22.14
N ASP A 7 -0.17 4.79 21.77
CA ASP A 7 -0.99 3.59 21.80
C ASP A 7 -0.42 2.54 20.82
N VAL A 8 -0.57 1.26 21.17
CA VAL A 8 -0.01 0.14 20.38
C VAL A 8 -0.51 0.16 18.95
N ALA A 9 -1.75 0.60 18.70
CA ALA A 9 -2.29 0.71 17.36
C ALA A 9 -1.61 1.83 16.56
N SER A 10 -1.30 2.97 17.17
CA SER A 10 -0.54 4.07 16.56
C SER A 10 0.87 3.64 16.16
N VAL A 11 1.54 2.84 17.00
CA VAL A 11 2.84 2.23 16.68
C VAL A 11 2.70 1.27 15.49
N GLY A 12 1.70 0.38 15.54
CA GLY A 12 1.44 -0.58 14.46
C GLY A 12 1.14 0.10 13.13
N LEU A 13 0.34 1.16 13.15
CA LEU A 13 -0.01 1.95 11.97
C LEU A 13 1.23 2.61 11.36
N LEU A 14 2.10 3.21 12.19
CA LEU A 14 3.32 3.83 11.74
C LEU A 14 4.26 2.83 11.06
N LEU A 15 4.44 1.64 11.66
CA LEU A 15 5.28 0.59 11.10
C LEU A 15 4.76 0.09 9.74
N ILE A 16 3.44 -0.08 9.61
CA ILE A 16 2.78 -0.45 8.36
C ILE A 16 3.03 0.60 7.28
N ILE A 17 2.80 1.89 7.59
CA ILE A 17 3.00 2.99 6.64
C ILE A 17 4.45 3.02 6.15
N ILE A 18 5.43 2.90 7.06
CA ILE A 18 6.85 2.91 6.70
C ILE A 18 7.20 1.71 5.79
N GLY A 19 6.78 0.50 6.17
CA GLY A 19 7.04 -0.72 5.40
C GLY A 19 6.49 -0.64 3.97
N TRP A 20 5.24 -0.21 3.82
CA TRP A 20 4.63 -0.04 2.49
C TRP A 20 5.25 1.11 1.70
N SER A 21 5.65 2.21 2.35
CA SER A 21 6.33 3.33 1.69
C SER A 21 7.66 2.90 1.07
N ILE A 22 8.43 2.06 1.77
CA ILE A 22 9.66 1.46 1.23
C ILE A 22 9.34 0.58 0.02
N GLN A 23 8.28 -0.24 0.10
CA GLN A 23 7.88 -1.11 -1.00
C GLN A 23 7.45 -0.30 -2.24
N ILE A 24 6.71 0.80 -2.07
CA ILE A 24 6.33 1.72 -3.15
C ILE A 24 7.58 2.34 -3.77
N TYR A 25 8.50 2.84 -2.95
CA TYR A 25 9.76 3.42 -3.42
C TYR A 25 10.57 2.40 -4.23
N HIS A 26 10.72 1.16 -3.74
CA HIS A 26 11.46 0.11 -4.44
C HIS A 26 10.79 -0.30 -5.75
N THR A 27 9.46 -0.42 -5.75
CA THR A 27 8.66 -0.71 -6.92
C THR A 27 8.84 0.38 -7.99
N TRP A 28 8.75 1.65 -7.59
CA TRP A 28 8.90 2.78 -8.50
C TRP A 28 10.33 2.98 -9.01
N ARG A 29 11.33 2.85 -8.13
CA ARG A 29 12.73 3.16 -8.43
C ARG A 29 13.47 2.04 -9.16
N TYR A 30 13.16 0.79 -8.83
CA TYR A 30 13.90 -0.39 -9.29
C TYR A 30 13.04 -1.37 -10.07
N GLY A 31 11.72 -1.15 -10.18
CA GLY A 31 10.81 -2.14 -10.73
C GLY A 31 10.73 -3.42 -9.90
N ASN A 32 11.24 -3.41 -8.67
CA ASN A 32 11.25 -4.58 -7.80
C ASN A 32 9.92 -4.68 -7.06
N VAL A 33 9.00 -5.42 -7.68
CA VAL A 33 7.65 -5.59 -7.16
C VAL A 33 7.54 -6.88 -6.37
N MET A 34 6.89 -6.83 -5.20
CA MET A 34 6.34 -8.05 -4.62
C MET A 34 5.39 -8.72 -5.60
N HIS A 35 5.31 -10.05 -5.55
CA HIS A 35 4.48 -10.80 -6.48
C HIS A 35 3.03 -10.26 -6.49
N PRO A 36 2.43 -9.92 -7.65
CA PRO A 36 1.12 -9.26 -7.70
C PRO A 36 0.01 -10.03 -6.98
N LEU A 37 0.05 -11.38 -7.03
CA LEU A 37 -0.88 -12.22 -6.28
C LEU A 37 -0.78 -12.02 -4.76
N PHE A 38 0.43 -11.82 -4.23
CA PHE A 38 0.62 -11.57 -2.80
C PHE A 38 -0.05 -10.26 -2.38
N LEU A 39 0.12 -9.21 -3.18
CA LEU A 39 -0.53 -7.91 -2.95
C LEU A 39 -2.06 -8.03 -3.01
N LEU A 40 -2.59 -8.81 -3.96
CA LEU A 40 -4.03 -9.07 -4.09
C LEU A 40 -4.59 -9.83 -2.89
N PHE A 41 -3.92 -10.90 -2.43
CA PHE A 41 -4.35 -11.63 -1.24
C PHE A 41 -4.28 -10.76 0.02
N ASN A 42 -3.25 -9.93 0.14
CA ASN A 42 -3.11 -8.99 1.26
C ASN A 42 -4.24 -7.94 1.26
N ALA A 43 -4.55 -7.37 0.09
CA ALA A 43 -5.66 -6.44 -0.08
C ALA A 43 -7.01 -7.11 0.26
N MET A 44 -7.28 -8.30 -0.28
CA MET A 44 -8.51 -9.04 0.02
C MET A 44 -8.63 -9.38 1.50
N GLY A 45 -7.57 -9.89 2.13
CA GLY A 45 -7.55 -10.23 3.55
C GLY A 45 -7.80 -9.00 4.44
N SER A 46 -7.13 -7.89 4.12
CA SER A 46 -7.32 -6.61 4.84
C SER A 46 -8.74 -6.08 4.68
N LEU A 47 -9.31 -6.16 3.48
CA LEU A 47 -10.69 -5.75 3.23
C LEU A 47 -11.69 -6.61 4.02
N VAL A 48 -11.52 -7.94 4.02
CA VAL A 48 -12.37 -8.85 4.81
C VAL A 48 -12.30 -8.50 6.28
N LEU A 49 -11.10 -8.36 6.85
CA LEU A 49 -10.92 -8.02 8.27
C LEU A 49 -11.50 -6.65 8.63
N ALA A 50 -11.39 -5.66 7.74
CA ALA A 50 -12.03 -4.37 7.91
C ALA A 50 -13.56 -4.51 7.95
N THR A 51 -14.15 -5.25 7.00
CA THR A 51 -15.61 -5.45 6.96
C THR A 51 -16.12 -6.25 8.16
N GLU A 52 -15.39 -7.26 8.62
CA GLU A 52 -15.72 -8.02 9.84
C GLU A 52 -15.71 -7.11 11.08
N GLY A 53 -14.68 -6.26 11.22
CA GLY A 53 -14.61 -5.30 12.33
C GLY A 53 -15.68 -4.21 12.28
N MET A 54 -16.23 -3.92 11.09
CA MET A 54 -17.33 -2.97 10.91
C MET A 54 -18.72 -3.57 11.13
N LYS A 55 -18.87 -4.89 11.31
CA LYS A 55 -20.16 -5.53 11.62
C LYS A 55 -20.78 -5.00 12.93
N GLY A 56 -19.97 -4.40 13.80
CA GLY A 56 -20.42 -3.69 15.00
C GLY A 56 -20.98 -2.27 14.77
N GLY A 57 -21.14 -1.85 13.51
CA GLY A 57 -21.64 -0.53 13.11
C GLY A 57 -20.52 0.49 12.85
N LEU A 58 -20.82 1.49 11.99
CA LEU A 58 -19.88 2.58 11.64
C LEU A 58 -19.50 3.46 12.84
N GLU A 59 -20.30 3.42 13.90
CA GLU A 59 -20.11 4.16 15.15
C GLU A 59 -19.00 3.56 16.04
N ASN A 60 -18.54 2.33 15.73
CA ASN A 60 -17.51 1.61 16.48
C ASN A 60 -16.28 1.31 15.61
N ILE A 61 -15.81 2.29 14.83
CA ILE A 61 -14.54 2.14 14.11
C ILE A 61 -13.41 2.00 15.14
N SER A 62 -13.02 0.75 15.38
CA SER A 62 -11.95 0.39 16.28
C SER A 62 -10.60 0.51 15.56
N SER A 63 -9.51 0.66 16.32
CA SER A 63 -8.16 0.77 15.77
C SER A 63 -7.78 -0.37 14.79
N PRO A 64 -8.19 -1.64 15.00
CA PRO A 64 -8.00 -2.71 14.01
C PRO A 64 -8.69 -2.46 12.67
N VAL A 65 -9.87 -1.84 12.64
CA VAL A 65 -10.57 -1.51 11.39
C VAL A 65 -9.77 -0.49 10.59
N ILE A 66 -9.31 0.58 11.25
CA ILE A 66 -8.47 1.62 10.64
C ILE A 66 -7.19 1.02 10.09
N LEU A 67 -6.54 0.15 10.86
CA LEU A 67 -5.30 -0.52 10.47
C LEU A 67 -5.46 -1.33 9.18
N ASN A 68 -6.55 -2.10 9.09
CA ASN A 68 -6.86 -2.92 7.92
C ASN A 68 -7.26 -2.08 6.71
N LEU A 69 -8.03 -0.99 6.90
CA LEU A 69 -8.36 -0.07 5.80
C LEU A 69 -7.12 0.62 5.24
N VAL A 70 -6.20 1.08 6.09
CA VAL A 70 -4.94 1.70 5.65
C VAL A 70 -4.07 0.68 4.93
N THR A 71 -3.96 -0.54 5.43
CA THR A 71 -3.21 -1.62 4.78
C THR A 71 -3.79 -1.95 3.41
N PHE A 72 -5.12 -2.04 3.30
CA PHE A 72 -5.82 -2.23 2.03
C PHE A 72 -5.46 -1.11 1.03
N LEU A 73 -5.58 0.16 1.43
CA LEU A 73 -5.28 1.30 0.57
C LEU A 73 -3.81 1.29 0.09
N LEU A 74 -2.87 0.96 0.98
CA LEU A 74 -1.45 0.88 0.65
C LEU A 74 -1.16 -0.27 -0.33
N ALA A 75 -1.78 -1.44 -0.14
CA ALA A 75 -1.63 -2.57 -1.06
C ALA A 75 -2.15 -2.24 -2.47
N ILE A 76 -3.29 -1.55 -2.58
CA ILE A 76 -3.83 -1.06 -3.86
C ILE A 76 -2.90 -0.02 -4.49
N LEU A 77 -2.32 0.89 -3.69
CA LEU A 77 -1.38 1.89 -4.17
C LEU A 77 -0.12 1.23 -4.75
N VAL A 78 0.38 0.15 -4.15
CA VAL A 78 1.50 -0.62 -4.72
C VAL A 78 1.08 -1.26 -6.03
N LEU A 79 -0.07 -1.94 -6.10
CA LEU A 79 -0.57 -2.52 -7.35
C LEU A 79 -0.74 -1.46 -8.46
N ALA A 80 -1.25 -0.28 -8.12
CA ALA A 80 -1.39 0.84 -9.06
C ALA A 80 -0.03 1.38 -9.53
N SER A 81 1.00 1.35 -8.67
CA SER A 81 2.36 1.74 -9.05
C SER A 81 3.06 0.74 -9.99
N VAL A 82 2.51 -0.47 -10.11
CA VAL A 82 3.00 -1.57 -10.96
C VAL A 82 2.26 -1.63 -12.30
N ALA A 83 1.02 -1.14 -12.33
CA ALA A 83 0.25 -1.04 -13.56
C ALA A 83 1.11 -0.35 -14.64
N PRO A 84 1.21 -0.93 -15.85
CA PRO A 84 2.14 -0.47 -16.86
C PRO A 84 1.89 1.01 -17.12
N LEU A 85 2.90 1.81 -16.80
CA LEU A 85 3.00 3.20 -17.19
C LEU A 85 3.29 3.26 -18.71
N ASP A 86 2.44 2.67 -19.53
CA ASP A 86 2.52 2.78 -21.00
C ASP A 86 2.31 4.24 -21.48
N GLU A 87 2.07 5.18 -20.55
CA GLU A 87 2.04 6.62 -20.80
C GLU A 87 3.24 7.40 -20.24
N ARG A 88 4.21 6.75 -19.57
CA ARG A 88 5.51 7.40 -19.32
C ARG A 88 6.40 7.13 -20.52
N GLU A 89 6.22 7.90 -21.58
CA GLU A 89 7.33 8.24 -22.47
C GLU A 89 8.21 9.30 -21.78
N PRO A 90 9.33 8.96 -21.11
CA PRO A 90 10.44 9.89 -21.03
C PRO A 90 11.07 9.88 -22.42
N GLY A 91 10.74 10.89 -23.24
CA GLY A 91 11.15 10.99 -24.62
C GLY A 91 12.61 10.56 -24.86
N MET A 92 12.77 9.36 -25.46
CA MET A 92 13.98 8.87 -26.12
C MET A 92 13.66 7.59 -26.90
N VAL A 93 12.73 7.68 -27.85
CA VAL A 93 12.84 6.83 -29.05
C VAL A 93 14.04 7.35 -29.82
N LYS A 94 15.21 6.79 -29.52
CA LYS A 94 16.42 6.99 -30.32
C LYS A 94 16.07 6.64 -31.76
N LEU A 95 16.09 7.65 -32.63
CA LEU A 95 16.15 7.54 -34.08
C LEU A 95 17.30 6.58 -34.45
N LYS A 96 17.01 5.29 -34.61
CA LYS A 96 17.82 4.43 -35.48
C LYS A 96 17.18 4.46 -36.86
N LYS A 97 17.51 5.51 -37.62
CA LYS A 97 17.65 5.35 -39.07
C LYS A 97 18.68 4.23 -39.29
N LYS A 98 18.24 3.05 -39.68
CA LYS A 98 19.12 2.08 -40.33
C LYS A 98 18.92 2.25 -41.83
N LYS A 99 20.06 2.48 -42.49
CA LYS A 99 20.27 2.51 -43.94
C LYS A 99 19.61 1.34 -44.64
#